data_AF-D3LB72-F1
#
_entry.id   AF-D3LB72-F1
#
_cell.length_a   1.000
_cell.length_b   1.000
_cell.length_c   1.000
_cell.angle_alpha   90.00
_cell.angle_beta   90.00
_cell.angle_gamma   90.00
#
_symmetry.space_group_name_H-M   'P 1'
#
loop_
_entity.id
_entity.type
_entity.pdbx_description
1 polymer ?
#
loop_
_entity_poly.entity_id
_entity_poly.type
_entity_poly.pdbx_seq_one_letter_code
_entity_poly.pdbx_strand_id
1 'polypeptide(L)'
;MKININDQNSYGQINPNLHGQFIEFLGNCIDEGIWVGKDSKIPNIDGMRKGTVDALKKLAPPVVRWPGGCYADTYHWRDGIGPQKDRPISFNENFGTYQRDRHSFGTDEFMEFCELIGAQPWFNINMLSASVQEMKDWMEYCNRSEKTSLSNQRKDNGHAEPYAVKY
;
A
#
# COMPACT_ATOMS: atom_id res chain seq x y z
N MET A 1 42.75 -4.06 13.09
CA MET A 1 41.69 -4.96 13.60
C MET A 1 41.62 -6.16 12.67
N LYS A 2 41.62 -7.41 13.18
CA LYS A 2 41.51 -8.62 12.36
C LYS A 2 40.07 -9.14 12.46
N ILE A 3 39.38 -9.32 11.34
CA ILE A 3 38.04 -9.94 11.27
C ILE A 3 38.23 -11.38 10.80
N ASN A 4 37.60 -12.33 11.48
CA ASN A 4 37.55 -13.74 11.08
C ASN A 4 36.09 -14.10 10.76
N ILE A 5 35.85 -14.65 9.57
CA ILE A 5 34.53 -15.17 9.15
C ILE A 5 34.60 -16.69 9.21
N ASN A 6 33.68 -17.32 9.93
CA ASN A 6 33.57 -18.78 10.03
C ASN A 6 32.33 -19.25 9.28
N ASP A 7 32.54 -19.89 8.12
CA ASP A 7 31.49 -20.41 7.25
C ASP A 7 30.92 -21.77 7.68
N GLN A 8 31.52 -22.41 8.70
CA GLN A 8 31.05 -23.68 9.27
C GLN A 8 30.00 -23.49 10.38
N ASN A 9 29.85 -22.27 10.88
CA ASN A 9 28.88 -21.94 11.93
C ASN A 9 27.75 -21.07 11.34
N SER A 10 26.53 -21.60 11.30
CA SER A 10 25.32 -20.82 11.03
C SER A 10 24.59 -20.50 12.34
N TYR A 11 24.25 -19.22 12.53
CA TYR A 11 23.50 -18.74 13.70
C TYR A 11 22.00 -18.55 13.45
N GLY A 12 21.55 -18.73 12.19
CA GLY A 12 20.16 -18.58 11.81
C GLY A 12 19.99 -18.10 10.37
N GLN A 13 18.74 -17.83 9.99
CA GLN A 13 18.39 -17.27 8.69
C GLN A 13 18.09 -15.78 8.82
N ILE A 14 18.72 -14.96 7.98
CA ILE A 14 18.33 -13.56 7.84
C ILE A 14 16.99 -13.53 7.10
N ASN A 15 15.91 -13.20 7.84
CA ASN A 15 14.58 -13.15 7.26
C ASN A 15 14.53 -12.08 6.17
N PRO A 16 14.10 -12.39 4.93
CA PRO A 16 13.99 -11.40 3.86
C PRO A 16 13.21 -10.16 4.28
N ASN A 17 12.16 -10.29 5.10
CA ASN A 17 11.32 -9.17 5.54
C ASN A 17 12.08 -8.09 6.34
N LEU A 18 13.31 -8.35 6.80
CA LEU A 18 14.20 -7.31 7.33
C LEU A 18 14.57 -6.24 6.28
N HIS A 19 14.41 -6.55 5.00
CA HIS A 19 14.61 -5.65 3.86
C HIS A 19 13.29 -5.04 3.34
N GLY A 20 12.22 -5.13 4.13
CA GLY A 20 10.93 -4.51 3.81
C GLY A 20 11.02 -3.00 3.62
N GLN A 21 10.03 -2.45 2.92
CA GLN A 21 9.91 -1.02 2.67
C GLN A 21 8.69 -0.44 3.35
N PHE A 22 8.68 0.88 3.49
CA PHE A 22 7.61 1.62 4.11
C PHE A 22 7.32 2.87 3.28
N ILE A 23 6.05 3.04 2.90
CA ILE A 23 5.55 4.20 2.15
C ILE A 23 4.39 4.84 2.92
N GLU A 24 4.34 6.17 2.91
CA GLU A 24 3.31 6.96 3.60
C GLU A 24 2.87 8.11 2.71
N PHE A 25 1.62 8.57 2.89
CA PHE A 25 1.19 9.88 2.40
C PHE A 25 1.92 11.00 3.15
N LEU A 26 3.18 11.22 2.78
CA LEU A 26 4.08 12.21 3.36
C LEU A 26 4.96 12.80 2.26
N GLY A 27 4.80 14.10 2.01
CA GLY A 27 5.44 14.78 0.89
C GLY A 27 5.13 14.10 -0.46
N ASN A 28 6.17 13.85 -1.25
CA ASN A 28 6.05 13.24 -2.58
C ASN A 28 6.30 11.72 -2.59
N CYS A 29 6.14 11.03 -1.46
CA CYS A 29 6.37 9.58 -1.41
C CYS A 29 5.36 8.83 -2.30
N ILE A 30 4.06 9.05 -2.08
CA ILE A 30 3.00 8.48 -2.92
C ILE A 30 2.78 9.38 -4.14
N ASP A 31 2.29 10.60 -3.93
CA ASP A 31 2.03 11.53 -5.03
C ASP A 31 3.32 11.97 -5.70
N GLU A 32 3.32 11.91 -7.03
CA GLU A 32 4.49 12.09 -7.87
C GLU A 32 5.52 10.94 -7.77
N GLY A 33 5.91 10.51 -6.56
CA GLY A 33 6.93 9.48 -6.34
C GLY A 33 6.56 8.09 -6.85
N ILE A 34 5.34 7.65 -6.57
CA ILE A 34 4.78 6.37 -7.02
C ILE A 34 3.61 6.62 -7.96
N TRP A 35 2.62 7.41 -7.54
CA TRP A 35 1.42 7.68 -8.30
C TRP A 35 1.54 9.00 -9.06
N VAL A 36 1.41 8.94 -10.38
CA VAL A 36 1.37 10.12 -11.26
C VAL A 36 0.02 10.29 -11.96
N GLY A 37 -0.86 9.30 -11.85
CA GLY A 37 -2.16 9.25 -12.52
C GLY A 37 -2.08 8.71 -13.96
N LYS A 38 -3.15 8.03 -14.39
CA LYS A 38 -3.20 7.31 -15.68
C LYS A 38 -2.98 8.22 -16.89
N ASP A 39 -3.51 9.45 -16.83
CA ASP A 39 -3.41 10.45 -17.90
C ASP A 39 -2.12 11.30 -17.84
N SER A 40 -1.18 10.95 -16.97
CA SER A 40 0.07 11.71 -16.83
C SER A 40 0.94 11.62 -18.07
N LYS A 41 1.63 12.72 -18.39
CA LYS A 41 2.71 12.74 -19.39
C LYS A 41 3.97 12.01 -18.92
N ILE A 42 4.10 11.79 -17.60
CA ILE A 42 5.18 10.97 -17.04
C ILE A 42 4.89 9.51 -17.41
N PRO A 43 5.87 8.78 -18.01
CA PRO A 43 5.68 7.37 -18.33
C PRO A 43 5.22 6.57 -17.12
N ASN A 44 4.08 5.87 -17.27
CA ASN A 44 3.42 5.16 -16.18
C ASN A 44 2.83 3.81 -16.63
N ILE A 45 2.57 2.94 -15.65
CA ILE A 45 1.84 1.69 -15.77
C ILE A 45 0.61 1.86 -14.90
N ASP A 46 -0.57 2.01 -15.49
CA ASP A 46 -1.84 2.22 -14.79
C ASP A 46 -1.82 3.35 -13.74
N GLY A 47 -1.06 4.41 -14.01
CA GLY A 47 -0.89 5.56 -13.12
C GLY A 47 0.32 5.48 -12.20
N MET A 48 0.98 4.32 -12.09
CA MET A 48 2.23 4.14 -11.36
C MET A 48 3.41 4.61 -12.21
N ARG A 49 4.24 5.52 -11.70
CA ARG A 49 5.46 6.02 -12.35
C ARG A 49 6.36 4.84 -12.74
N LYS A 50 6.56 4.65 -14.06
CA LYS A 50 7.25 3.47 -14.61
C LYS A 50 8.68 3.36 -14.09
N GLY A 51 9.41 4.47 -13.99
CA GLY A 51 10.78 4.48 -13.48
C GLY A 51 10.89 3.96 -12.05
N THR A 52 9.94 4.33 -11.18
CA THR A 52 9.87 3.85 -9.79
C THR A 52 9.57 2.35 -9.75
N VAL A 53 8.56 1.89 -10.51
CA VAL A 53 8.21 0.46 -10.60
C VAL A 53 9.39 -0.36 -11.10
N ASP A 54 10.07 0.07 -12.16
CA ASP A 54 11.23 -0.65 -12.73
C ASP A 54 12.40 -0.74 -11.75
N ALA A 55 12.64 0.31 -10.96
CA ALA A 55 13.68 0.31 -9.93
C ALA A 55 13.32 -0.63 -8.78
N LEU A 56 12.07 -0.61 -8.30
CA LEU A 56 11.61 -1.45 -7.20
C LEU A 56 11.54 -2.93 -7.58
N LYS A 57 11.15 -3.25 -8.82
CA LYS A 57 11.27 -4.63 -9.35
C LYS A 57 12.69 -5.18 -9.26
N LYS A 58 13.70 -4.35 -9.53
CA LYS A 58 15.12 -4.75 -9.40
C LYS A 58 15.56 -4.86 -7.95
N LEU A 59 15.05 -3.99 -7.08
CA LEU A 59 15.31 -4.04 -5.64
C LEU A 59 14.68 -5.27 -4.99
N ALA A 60 13.55 -5.74 -5.52
CA ALA A 60 12.78 -6.89 -5.05
C ALA A 60 12.44 -6.81 -3.54
N PRO A 61 11.76 -5.75 -3.08
CA PRO A 61 11.37 -5.65 -1.68
C PRO A 61 10.39 -6.78 -1.34
N PRO A 62 10.61 -7.54 -0.26
CA PRO A 62 9.76 -8.68 0.07
C PRO A 62 8.39 -8.27 0.62
N VAL A 63 8.32 -7.10 1.26
CA VAL A 63 7.09 -6.55 1.85
C VAL A 63 7.12 -5.03 1.79
N VAL A 64 5.94 -4.41 1.60
CA VAL A 64 5.76 -2.96 1.67
C VAL A 64 4.65 -2.63 2.65
N ARG A 65 4.93 -1.72 3.61
CA ARG A 65 3.92 -1.19 4.55
C ARG A 65 3.30 0.11 4.03
N TRP A 66 1.98 0.24 4.14
CA TRP A 66 1.15 1.39 3.72
C TRP A 66 -0.15 1.43 4.56
N PRO A 67 -0.91 2.55 4.73
CA PRO A 67 -0.76 3.92 4.19
C PRO A 67 0.09 4.85 5.04
N GLY A 68 0.53 4.35 6.20
CA GLY A 68 1.71 4.82 6.88
C GLY A 68 1.55 5.11 8.35
N GLY A 69 2.60 5.67 8.98
CA GLY A 69 2.76 5.67 10.43
C GLY A 69 1.63 6.42 11.12
N CYS A 70 1.68 7.74 11.08
CA CYS A 70 0.61 8.56 11.66
C CYS A 70 -0.56 8.74 10.70
N TYR A 71 -0.30 8.74 9.39
CA TYR A 71 -1.38 8.87 8.41
C TYR A 71 -2.40 7.74 8.52
N ALA A 72 -1.98 6.48 8.77
CA ALA A 72 -2.93 5.37 8.91
C ALA A 72 -3.93 5.59 10.05
N ASP A 73 -3.52 6.21 11.16
CA ASP A 73 -4.39 6.49 12.31
C ASP A 73 -5.46 7.56 12.03
N THR A 74 -5.43 8.17 10.85
CA THR A 74 -6.42 9.13 10.36
C THR A 74 -7.02 8.75 9.01
N TYR A 75 -6.60 7.61 8.45
CA TYR A 75 -7.05 7.15 7.15
C TYR A 75 -8.30 6.28 7.28
N HIS A 76 -9.33 6.61 6.49
CA HIS A 76 -10.53 5.80 6.37
C HIS A 76 -10.52 5.08 5.02
N TRP A 77 -10.36 3.74 5.04
CA TRP A 77 -10.06 2.98 3.81
C TRP A 77 -11.13 3.07 2.72
N ARG A 78 -12.38 3.34 3.12
CA ARG A 78 -13.51 3.53 2.20
C ARG A 78 -13.33 4.76 1.31
N ASP A 79 -12.56 5.75 1.75
CA ASP A 79 -12.28 6.96 0.99
C ASP A 79 -11.35 6.67 -0.20
N GLY A 80 -10.57 5.60 -0.13
CA GLY A 80 -9.62 5.16 -1.16
C GLY A 80 -10.09 3.99 -2.02
N ILE A 81 -11.39 3.73 -2.14
CA ILE A 81 -11.91 2.69 -3.06
C ILE A 81 -13.02 3.24 -3.97
N GLY A 82 -13.38 2.47 -4.99
CA GLY A 82 -14.39 2.88 -5.96
C GLY A 82 -13.87 3.90 -6.98
N PRO A 83 -14.77 4.45 -7.82
CA PRO A 83 -14.38 5.35 -8.91
C PRO A 83 -13.64 6.58 -8.38
N GLN A 84 -12.43 6.83 -8.90
CA GLN A 84 -11.57 7.92 -8.40
C GLN A 84 -12.23 9.30 -8.40
N LYS A 85 -13.12 9.57 -9.36
CA LYS A 85 -13.87 10.83 -9.46
C LYS A 85 -14.86 11.07 -8.30
N ASP A 86 -15.27 9.99 -7.63
CA ASP A 86 -16.29 10.01 -6.58
C ASP A 86 -15.65 9.90 -5.18
N ARG A 87 -14.31 9.74 -5.11
CA ARG A 87 -13.58 9.70 -3.83
C ARG A 87 -13.57 11.08 -3.17
N PRO A 88 -13.69 11.16 -1.83
CA PRO A 88 -13.69 12.43 -1.12
C PRO A 88 -12.32 13.09 -1.19
N ILE A 89 -12.28 14.38 -0.84
CA ILE A 89 -11.03 15.11 -0.63
C ILE A 89 -10.91 15.37 0.86
N SER A 90 -9.88 14.80 1.50
CA SER A 90 -9.54 15.04 2.89
C SER A 90 -8.35 16.00 3.01
N PHE A 91 -7.94 16.30 4.24
CA PHE A 91 -6.79 17.17 4.52
C PHE A 91 -5.82 16.45 5.45
N ASN A 92 -4.61 16.20 4.94
CA ASN A 92 -3.55 15.51 5.67
C ASN A 92 -2.70 16.52 6.45
N GLU A 93 -2.84 16.51 7.76
CA GLU A 93 -2.07 17.36 8.69
C GLU A 93 -0.89 16.63 9.35
N ASN A 94 -0.74 15.32 9.09
CA ASN A 94 0.28 14.50 9.73
C ASN A 94 1.69 14.96 9.36
N PHE A 95 2.56 15.02 10.36
CA PHE A 95 3.97 15.44 10.24
C PHE A 95 4.19 16.76 9.49
N GLY A 96 3.24 17.69 9.58
CA GLY A 96 3.35 18.99 8.92
C GLY A 96 3.15 18.94 7.40
N THR A 97 2.49 17.89 6.89
CA THR A 97 2.19 17.75 5.46
C THR A 97 1.27 18.87 4.95
N TYR A 98 0.21 19.20 5.70
CA TYR A 98 -0.77 20.27 5.40
C TYR A 98 -1.21 20.34 3.93
N GLN A 99 -1.62 19.20 3.37
CA GLN A 99 -2.04 19.08 1.97
C GLN A 99 -3.40 18.42 1.84
N ARG A 100 -4.11 18.76 0.76
CA ARG A 100 -5.34 18.06 0.38
C ARG A 100 -4.99 16.69 -0.21
N ASP A 101 -5.65 15.66 0.26
CA ASP A 101 -5.53 14.31 -0.25
C ASP A 101 -6.82 13.95 -1.00
N ARG A 102 -6.69 13.47 -2.24
CA ARG A 102 -7.81 13.07 -3.10
C ARG A 102 -8.04 11.56 -3.07
N HIS A 103 -7.27 10.83 -2.27
CA HIS A 103 -7.25 9.38 -2.18
C HIS A 103 -7.10 8.73 -3.56
N SER A 104 -6.28 9.32 -4.44
CA SER A 104 -6.05 8.82 -5.80
C SER A 104 -5.23 7.54 -5.84
N PHE A 105 -4.55 7.21 -4.74
CA PHE A 105 -3.87 5.93 -4.51
C PHE A 105 -4.46 5.30 -3.25
N GLY A 106 -5.34 4.34 -3.41
CA GLY A 106 -6.03 3.71 -2.30
C GLY A 106 -5.74 2.22 -2.21
N THR A 107 -6.72 1.45 -1.72
CA THR A 107 -6.53 0.01 -1.48
C THR A 107 -6.18 -0.72 -2.77
N ASP A 108 -6.98 -0.49 -3.81
CA ASP A 108 -6.88 -1.22 -5.07
C ASP A 108 -5.56 -0.87 -5.80
N GLU A 109 -5.20 0.42 -5.84
CA GLU A 109 -3.94 0.88 -6.42
C GLU A 109 -2.70 0.38 -5.64
N PHE A 110 -2.76 0.33 -4.31
CA PHE A 110 -1.66 -0.23 -3.50
C PHE A 110 -1.45 -1.72 -3.77
N MET A 111 -2.54 -2.47 -3.94
CA MET A 111 -2.48 -3.89 -4.26
C MET A 111 -1.89 -4.14 -5.64
N GLU A 112 -2.30 -3.38 -6.66
CA GLU A 112 -1.70 -3.42 -8.00
C GLU A 112 -0.21 -3.06 -7.95
N PHE A 113 0.18 -2.06 -7.16
CA PHE A 113 1.57 -1.69 -6.98
C PHE A 113 2.41 -2.83 -6.40
N CYS A 114 1.92 -3.48 -5.33
CA CYS A 114 2.57 -4.64 -4.73
C CYS A 114 2.72 -5.80 -5.72
N GLU A 115 1.68 -6.10 -6.49
CA GLU A 115 1.74 -7.12 -7.55
C GLU A 115 2.78 -6.77 -8.61
N LEU A 116 2.77 -5.52 -9.09
CA LEU A 116 3.72 -5.05 -10.09
C LEU A 116 5.15 -5.23 -9.62
N ILE A 117 5.50 -4.86 -8.38
CA ILE A 117 6.88 -4.95 -7.90
C ILE A 117 7.25 -6.31 -7.30
N GLY A 118 6.29 -7.23 -7.19
CA GLY A 118 6.49 -8.57 -6.60
C GLY A 118 6.63 -8.56 -5.08
N ALA A 119 6.06 -7.57 -4.38
CA ALA A 119 6.12 -7.45 -2.93
C ALA A 119 4.83 -7.93 -2.26
N GLN A 120 4.92 -8.44 -1.03
CA GLN A 120 3.74 -8.68 -0.21
C GLN A 120 3.20 -7.36 0.36
N PRO A 121 1.87 -7.16 0.39
CA PRO A 121 1.27 -6.00 1.05
C PRO A 121 1.30 -6.16 2.58
N TRP A 122 1.55 -5.05 3.28
CA TRP A 122 1.37 -4.90 4.71
C TRP A 122 0.51 -3.66 5.01
N PHE A 123 -0.68 -3.87 5.58
CA PHE A 123 -1.61 -2.80 5.91
C PHE A 123 -1.36 -2.31 7.34
N ASN A 124 -1.16 -1.00 7.48
CA ASN A 124 -1.23 -0.34 8.77
C ASN A 124 -2.67 0.15 8.99
N ILE A 125 -3.33 -0.36 10.02
CA ILE A 125 -4.75 -0.10 10.29
C ILE A 125 -4.93 1.15 11.16
N ASN A 126 -6.07 1.82 11.00
CA ASN A 126 -6.43 2.98 11.80
C ASN A 126 -6.90 2.57 13.20
N MET A 127 -6.08 2.82 14.21
CA MET A 127 -6.39 2.47 15.61
C MET A 127 -6.85 3.67 16.44
N LEU A 128 -6.70 4.89 15.93
CA LEU A 128 -6.96 6.13 16.66
C LEU A 128 -8.36 6.69 16.41
N SER A 129 -8.77 6.80 15.15
CA SER A 129 -9.96 7.53 14.73
C SER A 129 -11.04 6.67 14.06
N ALA A 130 -10.70 5.42 13.70
CA ALA A 130 -11.63 4.45 13.14
C ALA A 130 -12.20 3.50 14.20
N SER A 131 -13.23 2.76 13.81
CA SER A 131 -13.83 1.71 14.64
C SER A 131 -13.21 0.33 14.36
N VAL A 132 -13.35 -0.60 15.30
CA VAL A 132 -13.02 -2.02 15.07
C VAL A 132 -13.78 -2.60 13.88
N GLN A 133 -15.03 -2.18 13.68
CA GLN A 133 -15.84 -2.64 12.56
C GLN A 133 -15.24 -2.20 11.22
N GLU A 134 -14.71 -0.99 11.13
CA GLU A 134 -14.09 -0.47 9.92
C GLU A 134 -12.89 -1.32 9.48
N MET A 135 -12.04 -1.71 10.43
CA MET A 135 -10.89 -2.59 10.16
C MET A 135 -11.32 -4.00 9.74
N LYS A 136 -12.34 -4.56 10.40
CA LYS A 136 -12.91 -5.86 10.03
C LYS A 136 -13.49 -5.83 8.61
N ASP A 137 -14.24 -4.79 8.27
CA ASP A 137 -14.80 -4.59 6.94
C ASP A 137 -13.68 -4.49 5.90
N TRP A 138 -12.58 -3.80 6.21
CA TRP A 138 -11.47 -3.68 5.28
C TRP A 138 -10.83 -5.02 4.98
N MET A 139 -10.62 -5.85 6.00
CA MET A 139 -10.09 -7.19 5.83
C MET A 139 -11.06 -8.12 5.10
N GLU A 140 -12.37 -7.97 5.31
CA GLU A 140 -13.37 -8.69 4.52
C GLU A 140 -13.32 -8.25 3.04
N TYR A 141 -13.31 -6.95 2.76
CA TYR A 141 -13.17 -6.42 1.40
C TYR A 141 -11.91 -7.01 0.74
N CYS A 142 -10.77 -7.03 1.44
CA CYS A 142 -9.51 -7.49 0.85
C CYS A 142 -9.44 -9.01 0.67
N ASN A 143 -9.86 -9.79 1.67
CA ASN A 143 -9.49 -11.21 1.77
C ASN A 143 -10.67 -12.18 1.62
N ARG A 144 -11.92 -11.71 1.58
CA ARG A 144 -13.09 -12.60 1.50
C ARG A 144 -13.25 -13.17 0.10
N SER A 145 -13.26 -14.51 0.00
CA SER A 145 -13.53 -15.26 -1.23
C SER A 145 -15.02 -15.59 -1.41
N GLU A 146 -15.76 -15.78 -0.32
CA GLU A 146 -17.21 -16.00 -0.38
C GLU A 146 -17.96 -14.72 -0.78
N LYS A 147 -19.13 -14.87 -1.41
CA LYS A 147 -19.95 -13.74 -1.86
C LYS A 147 -20.61 -13.02 -0.69
N THR A 148 -19.99 -11.93 -0.25
CA THR A 148 -20.55 -10.91 0.65
C THR A 148 -20.68 -9.58 -0.06
N SER A 149 -21.41 -8.63 0.54
CA SER A 149 -21.52 -7.26 0.01
C SER A 149 -20.15 -6.63 -0.24
N LEU A 150 -19.16 -6.84 0.65
CA LEU A 150 -17.83 -6.27 0.52
C LEU A 150 -16.98 -6.98 -0.54
N SER A 151 -17.07 -8.31 -0.65
CA SER A 151 -16.39 -9.03 -1.74
C SER A 151 -16.97 -8.67 -3.12
N ASN A 152 -18.29 -8.44 -3.21
CA ASN A 152 -18.92 -8.01 -4.44
C ASN A 152 -18.52 -6.57 -4.76
N GLN A 153 -18.42 -5.69 -3.75
CA GLN A 153 -17.91 -4.33 -3.94
C GLN A 153 -16.47 -4.33 -4.49
N ARG A 154 -15.58 -5.18 -3.96
CA ARG A 154 -14.22 -5.36 -4.49
C ARG A 154 -14.24 -5.79 -5.96
N LYS A 155 -15.10 -6.76 -6.28
CA LYS A 155 -15.31 -7.22 -7.65
C LYS A 155 -15.83 -6.11 -8.56
N ASP A 156 -16.82 -5.34 -8.11
CA ASP A 156 -17.42 -4.24 -8.87
C ASP A 156 -16.43 -3.11 -9.11
N ASN A 157 -15.45 -2.94 -8.20
CA ASN A 157 -14.30 -2.05 -8.38
C ASN A 157 -13.22 -2.60 -9.33
N GLY A 158 -13.39 -3.81 -9.88
CA GLY A 158 -12.50 -4.41 -10.87
C GLY A 158 -11.64 -5.56 -10.37
N HIS A 159 -11.72 -5.92 -9.08
CA HIS A 159 -10.83 -6.90 -8.46
C HIS A 159 -11.63 -8.10 -7.90
N ALA A 160 -11.94 -9.05 -8.79
CA ALA A 160 -12.77 -10.20 -8.42
C ALA A 160 -12.12 -11.10 -7.37
N GLU A 161 -10.82 -11.40 -7.53
CA GLU A 161 -10.09 -12.29 -6.63
C GLU A 161 -9.69 -11.57 -5.33
N PRO A 162 -9.65 -12.29 -4.18
CA PRO A 162 -9.10 -11.73 -2.95
C PRO A 162 -7.63 -11.37 -3.07
N TYR A 163 -7.23 -10.33 -2.37
CA TYR A 163 -5.86 -9.80 -2.36
C TYR A 163 -4.86 -10.60 -1.51
N ALA A 164 -5.36 -11.47 -0.63
CA ALA A 164 -4.53 -12.28 0.27
C ALA A 164 -3.55 -11.46 1.12
N VAL A 165 -4.00 -10.34 1.67
CA VAL A 165 -3.26 -9.50 2.62
C VAL A 165 -2.96 -10.31 3.88
N LYS A 166 -1.67 -10.42 4.24
CA LYS A 166 -1.19 -11.23 5.38
C LYS A 166 -0.74 -10.40 6.57
N TYR A 167 -0.23 -9.20 6.32
CA TYR A 167 0.42 -8.35 7.31
C TYR A 167 -0.38 -7.08 7.55
#